data_AF-A0A7C1KJ71-F1
#
_entry.id   AF-A0A7C1KJ71-F1
#
_cell.length_a   1.000
_cell.length_b   1.000
_cell.length_c   1.000
_cell.angle_alpha   90.00
_cell.angle_beta   90.00
_cell.angle_gamma   90.00
#
_symmetry.space_group_name_H-M   'P 1'
#
loop_
_entity.id
_entity.type
_entity.pdbx_description
1 polymer ?
#
loop_
_entity_poly.entity_id
_entity_poly.type
_entity_poly.pdbx_seq_one_letter_code
_entity_poly.pdbx_strand_id
1 'polypeptide(L)'
;MVQYFATCARGLEPLLAEELRQLGAKGVAAGRGGVHFQGDRLLLYRANLWLRTAIRVLEPIVTATVDSYDALYAAVRQVDWRPYLDVEQTLAVDAHVRDSPLTHSQYAARRVKDAICDQFRDRTGRRPSVDAEYPMLGLNLHVHGRQMVLSRDSSWQSLHKRGYRPIQTKAPLNEALAAGLLLHLGWRGDEPLVDLMCGSGTLCIEGAWLALERAPGLTRKWFGFQGWRDYEAGTWALVREEARLRM
;
A
#
# COMPACT_ATOMS: atom_id res chain seq x y z
N MET A 1 -7.17 -7.73 -16.59
CA MET A 1 -6.52 -6.67 -15.80
C MET A 1 -7.07 -6.74 -14.40
N VAL A 2 -6.22 -6.59 -13.40
CA VAL A 2 -6.57 -6.68 -11.98
C VAL A 2 -7.00 -5.30 -11.48
N GLN A 3 -7.96 -5.26 -10.54
CA GLN A 3 -8.38 -4.02 -9.87
C GLN A 3 -7.44 -3.73 -8.69
N TYR A 4 -7.02 -2.49 -8.58
CA TYR A 4 -6.17 -2.00 -7.50
C TYR A 4 -6.76 -0.75 -6.86
N PHE A 5 -6.32 -0.45 -5.65
CA PHE A 5 -6.65 0.77 -4.94
C PHE A 5 -5.39 1.36 -4.31
N ALA A 6 -5.05 2.61 -4.64
CA ALA A 6 -3.97 3.33 -4.00
C ALA A 6 -4.55 4.32 -2.99
N THR A 7 -4.16 4.22 -1.72
CA THR A 7 -4.59 5.17 -0.67
C THR A 7 -3.74 6.43 -0.71
N CYS A 8 -4.28 7.57 -0.31
CA CYS A 8 -3.53 8.80 -0.12
C CYS A 8 -4.13 9.67 0.99
N ALA A 9 -3.43 10.75 1.35
CA ALA A 9 -4.02 11.77 2.21
C ALA A 9 -5.20 12.44 1.49
N ARG A 10 -6.21 12.85 2.27
CA ARG A 10 -7.39 13.57 1.74
C ARG A 10 -6.96 14.86 1.04
N GLY A 11 -7.50 15.11 -0.13
CA GLY A 11 -7.17 16.24 -1.00
C GLY A 11 -6.11 15.90 -2.06
N LEU A 12 -5.34 14.82 -1.90
CA LEU A 12 -4.33 14.40 -2.89
C LEU A 12 -4.87 13.44 -3.95
N GLU A 13 -6.14 13.02 -3.86
CA GLU A 13 -6.74 12.06 -4.79
C GLU A 13 -6.63 12.49 -6.27
N PRO A 14 -6.82 13.77 -6.65
CA PRO A 14 -6.65 14.19 -8.04
C PRO A 14 -5.20 14.08 -8.53
N LEU A 15 -4.23 14.40 -7.67
CA LEU A 15 -2.79 14.29 -8.00
C LEU A 15 -2.37 12.83 -8.13
N LEU A 16 -2.80 11.98 -7.21
CA LEU A 16 -2.56 10.54 -7.27
C LEU A 16 -3.17 9.93 -8.54
N ALA A 17 -4.38 10.35 -8.93
CA ALA A 17 -5.01 9.89 -10.15
C ALA A 17 -4.19 10.27 -11.39
N GLU A 18 -3.59 11.46 -11.38
CA GLU A 18 -2.72 11.89 -12.47
C GLU A 18 -1.40 11.11 -12.53
N GLU A 19 -0.75 10.88 -11.39
CA GLU A 19 0.42 9.99 -11.32
C GLU A 19 0.11 8.59 -11.87
N LEU A 20 -1.04 8.01 -11.51
CA LEU A 20 -1.46 6.70 -12.01
C LEU A 20 -1.69 6.69 -13.52
N ARG A 21 -2.30 7.73 -14.10
CA ARG A 21 -2.47 7.85 -15.56
C ARG A 21 -1.13 7.93 -16.28
N GLN A 22 -0.18 8.69 -15.73
CA GLN A 22 1.18 8.81 -16.28
C GLN A 22 1.93 7.48 -16.25
N LEU A 23 1.65 6.61 -15.27
CA LEU A 23 2.18 5.25 -15.21
C LEU A 23 1.48 4.27 -16.17
N GLY A 24 0.44 4.70 -16.89
CA GLY A 24 -0.32 3.89 -17.84
C GLY A 24 -1.50 3.12 -17.22
N ALA A 25 -1.94 3.50 -16.02
CA ALA A 25 -3.10 2.88 -15.38
C ALA A 25 -4.39 3.13 -16.16
N LYS A 26 -5.27 2.12 -16.19
CA LYS A 26 -6.60 2.22 -16.82
C LYS A 26 -7.69 2.36 -15.76
N GLY A 27 -8.87 2.85 -16.16
CA GLY A 27 -10.04 2.95 -15.28
C GLY A 27 -9.77 3.79 -14.01
N VAL A 28 -8.92 4.81 -14.12
CA VAL A 28 -8.51 5.63 -12.97
C VAL A 28 -9.69 6.46 -12.47
N ALA A 29 -10.15 6.14 -11.26
CA ALA A 29 -11.27 6.79 -10.61
C ALA A 29 -10.89 7.23 -9.19
N ALA A 30 -10.82 8.53 -8.97
CA ALA A 30 -10.62 9.10 -7.64
C ALA A 30 -11.85 8.82 -6.76
N GLY A 31 -11.62 8.28 -5.58
CA GLY A 31 -12.62 8.02 -4.55
C GLY A 31 -12.30 8.79 -3.27
N ARG A 32 -12.94 8.44 -2.17
CA ARG A 32 -12.63 9.05 -0.87
C ARG A 32 -11.37 8.40 -0.29
N GLY A 33 -10.30 9.19 -0.09
CA GLY A 33 -9.07 8.72 0.55
C GLY A 33 -8.16 7.85 -0.34
N GLY A 34 -8.39 7.85 -1.64
CA GLY A 34 -7.57 7.09 -2.59
C GLY A 34 -8.15 7.04 -4.00
N VAL A 35 -7.50 6.25 -4.85
CA VAL A 35 -7.82 6.14 -6.28
C VAL A 35 -7.89 4.67 -6.67
N HIS A 36 -9.00 4.28 -7.29
CA HIS A 36 -9.17 2.98 -7.94
C HIS A 36 -8.52 3.01 -9.33
N PHE A 37 -7.88 1.91 -9.72
CA PHE A 37 -7.27 1.78 -11.04
C PHE A 37 -7.13 0.31 -11.44
N GLN A 38 -6.83 0.08 -12.71
CA GLN A 38 -6.64 -1.24 -13.30
C GLN A 38 -5.27 -1.34 -13.96
N GLY A 39 -4.66 -2.52 -13.85
CA GLY A 39 -3.43 -2.84 -14.57
C GLY A 39 -3.01 -4.29 -14.47
N ASP A 40 -1.80 -4.54 -14.92
CA ASP A 40 -1.09 -5.81 -14.78
C ASP A 40 -0.11 -5.76 -13.59
N ARG A 41 0.64 -6.85 -13.40
CA ARG A 41 1.64 -6.97 -12.34
C ARG A 41 2.78 -5.97 -12.50
N LEU A 42 3.17 -5.68 -13.75
CA LEU A 42 4.18 -4.65 -14.06
C LEU A 42 3.75 -3.28 -13.54
N LEU A 43 2.49 -2.88 -13.78
CA LEU A 43 1.96 -1.63 -13.25
C LEU A 43 1.94 -1.61 -11.72
N LEU A 44 1.59 -2.72 -11.06
CA LEU A 44 1.62 -2.79 -9.59
C LEU A 44 3.01 -2.49 -9.03
N TYR A 45 4.05 -3.05 -9.64
CA TYR A 45 5.44 -2.80 -9.24
C TYR A 45 5.85 -1.36 -9.51
N ARG A 46 5.49 -0.82 -10.68
CA ARG A 46 5.73 0.59 -11.01
C ARG A 46 5.02 1.52 -10.03
N ALA A 47 3.77 1.23 -9.68
CA ALA A 47 2.99 2.02 -8.73
C ALA A 47 3.67 2.08 -7.35
N ASN A 48 4.16 0.95 -6.82
CA ASN A 48 4.88 0.93 -5.54
C ASN A 48 6.22 1.69 -5.60
N LEU A 49 6.89 1.68 -6.76
CA LEU A 49 8.19 2.33 -6.92
C LEU A 49 8.08 3.83 -7.17
N TRP A 50 7.09 4.26 -7.95
CA TRP A 50 7.04 5.60 -8.56
C TRP A 50 6.04 6.56 -7.91
N LEU A 51 4.95 6.07 -7.32
CA LEU A 51 3.93 6.97 -6.76
C LEU A 51 4.48 7.75 -5.57
N ARG A 52 4.44 9.08 -5.67
CA ARG A 52 4.91 9.99 -4.62
C ARG A 52 3.78 10.31 -3.65
N THR A 53 2.55 10.47 -4.12
CA THR A 53 1.44 10.88 -3.23
C THR A 53 0.71 9.71 -2.56
N ALA A 54 0.99 8.47 -2.98
CA ALA A 54 0.38 7.27 -2.41
C ALA A 54 0.93 6.90 -1.03
N ILE A 55 0.09 6.27 -0.21
CA ILE A 55 0.39 5.76 1.13
C ILE A 55 0.50 4.23 1.13
N ARG A 56 -0.37 3.52 0.41
CA ARG A 56 -0.32 2.06 0.17
C ARG A 56 -0.95 1.75 -1.19
N VAL A 57 -0.52 0.67 -1.85
CA VAL A 57 -1.16 0.12 -3.04
C VAL A 57 -1.72 -1.26 -2.71
N LEU A 58 -3.03 -1.42 -2.89
CA LEU A 58 -3.82 -2.55 -2.42
C LEU A 58 -4.44 -3.31 -3.59
N GLU A 59 -4.48 -4.63 -3.50
CA GLU A 59 -5.18 -5.54 -4.41
C GLU A 59 -6.38 -6.18 -3.68
N PRO A 60 -7.61 -5.69 -3.86
CA PRO A 60 -8.80 -6.23 -3.19
C PRO A 60 -9.02 -7.72 -3.48
N ILE A 61 -9.22 -8.52 -2.44
CA ILE A 61 -9.51 -9.97 -2.54
C ILE A 61 -11.00 -10.23 -2.37
N VAL A 62 -11.59 -9.64 -1.33
CA VAL A 62 -13.00 -9.85 -0.99
C VAL A 62 -13.64 -8.59 -0.43
N THR A 63 -14.87 -8.35 -0.84
CA THR A 63 -15.75 -7.33 -0.30
C THR A 63 -17.01 -7.99 0.24
N ALA A 64 -17.43 -7.63 1.44
CA ALA A 64 -18.66 -8.18 2.01
C ALA A 64 -19.31 -7.20 2.97
N THR A 65 -20.61 -7.40 3.20
CA THR A 65 -21.33 -6.72 4.27
C THR A 65 -21.14 -7.51 5.57
N VAL A 66 -20.67 -6.84 6.63
CA VAL A 66 -20.44 -7.42 7.96
C VAL A 66 -21.04 -6.52 9.03
N ASP A 67 -21.76 -7.14 9.97
CA ASP A 67 -22.39 -6.48 11.11
C ASP A 67 -21.85 -6.96 12.46
N SER A 68 -21.00 -7.99 12.44
CA SER A 68 -20.42 -8.63 13.60
C SER A 68 -19.05 -9.22 13.27
N TYR A 69 -18.27 -9.52 14.30
CA TYR A 69 -16.98 -10.18 14.15
C TYR A 69 -17.10 -11.62 13.63
N ASP A 70 -18.24 -12.28 13.86
CA ASP A 70 -18.50 -13.62 13.33
C ASP A 70 -18.89 -13.59 11.85
N ALA A 71 -19.66 -12.57 11.42
CA ALA A 71 -19.89 -12.32 10.00
C ALA A 71 -18.57 -12.02 9.27
N LEU A 72 -17.66 -11.24 9.87
CA LEU A 72 -16.31 -11.00 9.34
C LEU A 72 -15.53 -12.31 9.21
N TYR A 73 -15.48 -13.12 10.27
CA TYR A 73 -14.80 -14.41 10.25
C TYR A 73 -15.37 -15.32 9.14
N ALA A 74 -16.69 -15.44 9.05
CA ALA A 74 -17.37 -16.27 8.06
C ALA A 74 -17.09 -15.81 6.62
N ALA A 75 -17.10 -14.50 6.37
CA ALA A 75 -16.81 -13.97 5.03
C ALA A 75 -15.35 -14.23 4.61
N VAL A 76 -14.39 -14.08 5.53
CA VAL A 76 -12.97 -14.41 5.27
C VAL A 76 -12.76 -15.91 5.07
N ARG A 77 -13.53 -16.74 5.79
CA ARG A 77 -13.48 -18.20 5.70
C ARG A 77 -13.86 -18.75 4.32
N GLN A 78 -14.73 -18.04 3.60
CA GLN A 78 -15.22 -18.44 2.28
C GLN A 78 -14.17 -18.28 1.16
N VAL A 79 -13.19 -17.40 1.36
CA VAL A 79 -12.10 -17.21 0.40
C VAL A 79 -11.17 -18.43 0.42
N ASP A 80 -10.82 -18.97 -0.74
CA ASP A 80 -9.77 -19.99 -0.82
C ASP A 80 -8.39 -19.34 -0.69
N TRP A 81 -7.69 -19.58 0.43
CA TRP A 81 -6.41 -18.92 0.72
C TRP A 81 -5.19 -19.61 0.10
N ARG A 82 -5.35 -20.81 -0.47
CA ARG A 82 -4.26 -21.59 -1.10
C ARG A 82 -3.48 -20.82 -2.19
N PRO A 83 -4.13 -20.03 -3.07
CA PRO A 83 -3.40 -19.26 -4.09
C PRO A 83 -2.54 -18.14 -3.49
N TYR A 84 -2.84 -17.67 -2.28
CA TYR A 84 -2.22 -16.49 -1.67
C TYR A 84 -1.16 -16.84 -0.62
N LEU A 85 -1.30 -17.97 0.06
CA LEU A 85 -0.48 -18.33 1.21
C LEU A 85 -0.19 -19.85 1.27
N ASP A 86 0.99 -20.21 1.72
CA ASP A 86 1.37 -21.57 2.12
C ASP A 86 1.40 -21.72 3.64
N VAL A 87 1.30 -22.95 4.14
CA VAL A 87 1.38 -23.20 5.59
C VAL A 87 2.76 -22.87 6.16
N GLU A 88 3.81 -22.90 5.34
CA GLU A 88 5.17 -22.49 5.76
C GLU A 88 5.39 -20.97 5.71
N GLN A 89 4.46 -20.21 5.12
CA GLN A 89 4.59 -18.77 4.97
C GLN A 89 4.00 -18.02 6.17
N THR A 90 4.38 -16.74 6.30
CA THR A 90 3.89 -15.85 7.35
C THR A 90 2.81 -14.90 6.84
N LEU A 91 1.87 -14.53 7.70
CA LEU A 91 0.88 -13.50 7.40
C LEU A 91 0.80 -12.43 8.50
N ALA A 92 0.30 -11.26 8.13
CA ALA A 92 -0.13 -10.24 9.08
C ALA A 92 -1.29 -9.43 8.51
N VAL A 93 -2.10 -8.86 9.41
CA VAL A 93 -3.29 -8.09 9.07
C VAL A 93 -3.20 -6.72 9.73
N ASP A 94 -3.23 -5.67 8.92
CA ASP A 94 -3.45 -4.30 9.37
C ASP A 94 -4.92 -3.94 9.15
N ALA A 95 -5.59 -3.45 10.19
CA ALA A 95 -7.03 -3.21 10.15
C ALA A 95 -7.37 -1.76 10.50
N HIS A 96 -8.26 -1.18 9.70
CA HIS A 96 -8.88 0.11 9.93
C HIS A 96 -10.38 -0.07 9.96
N VAL A 97 -10.99 0.35 11.06
CA VAL A 97 -12.43 0.23 11.27
C VAL A 97 -12.97 1.62 11.61
N ARG A 98 -14.00 2.05 10.90
CA ARG A 98 -14.55 3.41 11.01
C ARG A 98 -16.05 3.40 10.81
N ASP A 99 -16.77 4.13 11.65
CA ASP A 99 -18.23 4.30 11.54
C ASP A 99 -18.96 2.94 11.39
N SER A 100 -18.53 1.93 12.14
CA SER A 100 -18.91 0.51 11.95
C SER A 100 -19.46 -0.13 13.23
N PRO A 101 -20.31 -1.18 13.14
CA PRO A 101 -20.66 -2.01 14.29
C PRO A 101 -19.46 -2.71 14.93
N LEU A 102 -18.41 -2.97 14.13
CA LEU A 102 -17.13 -3.41 14.66
C LEU A 102 -16.43 -2.18 15.25
N THR A 103 -15.98 -2.26 16.50
CA THR A 103 -15.42 -1.10 17.23
C THR A 103 -13.93 -1.20 17.48
N HIS A 104 -13.33 -2.39 17.37
CA HIS A 104 -11.95 -2.65 17.75
C HIS A 104 -11.15 -3.24 16.58
N SER A 105 -10.31 -2.41 15.97
CA SER A 105 -9.52 -2.79 14.78
C SER A 105 -8.60 -3.98 15.02
N GLN A 106 -7.87 -4.01 16.14
CA GLN A 106 -6.98 -5.14 16.45
C GLN A 106 -7.74 -6.46 16.63
N TYR A 107 -8.96 -6.41 17.18
CA TYR A 107 -9.79 -7.61 17.30
C TYR A 107 -10.31 -8.04 15.92
N ALA A 108 -10.71 -7.10 15.05
CA ALA A 108 -11.05 -7.41 13.65
C ALA A 108 -9.86 -8.07 12.92
N ALA A 109 -8.65 -7.52 13.03
CA ALA A 109 -7.44 -8.10 12.46
C ALA A 109 -7.17 -9.53 12.96
N ARG A 110 -7.35 -9.76 14.27
CA ARG A 110 -7.25 -11.09 14.87
C ARG A 110 -8.28 -12.05 14.28
N ARG A 111 -9.53 -11.64 14.12
CA ARG A 111 -10.60 -12.49 13.55
C ARG A 111 -10.31 -12.88 12.10
N VAL A 112 -9.78 -11.95 11.30
CA VAL A 112 -9.31 -12.27 9.93
C VAL A 112 -8.19 -13.32 9.98
N LYS A 113 -7.18 -13.11 10.83
CA LYS A 113 -6.08 -14.07 10.98
C LYS A 113 -6.58 -15.45 11.40
N ASP A 114 -7.46 -15.52 12.40
CA ASP A 114 -8.01 -16.78 12.89
C ASP A 114 -8.74 -17.52 11.75
N ALA A 115 -9.58 -16.81 10.98
CA ALA A 115 -10.30 -17.38 9.83
C ALA A 115 -9.36 -17.96 8.75
N ILE A 116 -8.21 -17.33 8.51
CA ILE A 116 -7.20 -17.85 7.56
C ILE A 116 -6.47 -19.04 8.16
N CYS A 117 -5.91 -18.89 9.37
CA CYS A 117 -5.13 -19.92 10.04
C CYS A 117 -5.91 -21.22 10.27
N ASP A 118 -7.18 -21.11 10.66
CA ASP A 118 -8.05 -22.27 10.83
C ASP A 118 -8.26 -22.99 9.49
N GLN A 119 -8.10 -22.33 8.33
CA GLN A 119 -8.46 -22.91 7.02
C GLN A 119 -7.36 -23.86 6.60
N PHE A 120 -6.13 -23.44 6.87
CA PHE A 120 -4.97 -24.31 6.78
C PHE A 120 -5.04 -25.42 7.84
N ARG A 121 -5.39 -25.11 9.09
CA ARG A 121 -5.46 -26.13 10.15
C ARG A 121 -6.43 -27.25 9.82
N ASP A 122 -7.64 -26.92 9.39
CA ASP A 122 -8.67 -27.92 9.07
C ASP A 122 -8.28 -28.77 7.86
N ARG A 123 -7.46 -28.25 6.94
CA ARG A 123 -7.06 -28.92 5.70
C ARG A 123 -5.75 -29.71 5.81
N THR A 124 -4.79 -29.21 6.57
CA THR A 124 -3.41 -29.73 6.60
C THR A 124 -2.95 -30.14 8.00
N GLY A 125 -3.76 -29.91 9.03
CA GLY A 125 -3.39 -30.12 10.44
C GLY A 125 -2.40 -29.08 10.99
N ARG A 126 -1.95 -28.13 10.17
CA ARG A 126 -0.93 -27.13 10.51
C ARG A 126 -1.45 -25.71 10.26
N ARG A 127 -0.88 -24.72 10.94
CA ARG A 127 -1.23 -23.30 10.76
C ARG A 127 -0.02 -22.49 10.31
N PRO A 128 -0.19 -21.50 9.43
CA PRO A 128 0.85 -20.53 9.12
C PRO A 128 1.20 -19.68 10.33
N SER A 129 2.44 -19.21 10.35
CA SER A 129 3.00 -18.34 11.40
C SER A 129 2.68 -16.86 11.12
N VAL A 130 2.95 -16.00 12.10
CA VAL A 130 2.72 -14.54 11.98
C VAL A 130 4.05 -13.82 12.03
N ASP A 131 4.26 -12.91 11.08
CA ASP A 131 5.35 -11.94 11.11
C ASP A 131 4.75 -10.56 10.85
N ALA A 132 4.75 -9.71 11.87
CA ALA A 132 4.16 -8.38 11.77
C ALA A 132 5.10 -7.35 11.09
N GLU A 133 6.39 -7.66 10.95
CA GLU A 133 7.37 -6.75 10.38
C GLU A 133 7.56 -7.02 8.88
N TYR A 134 7.77 -8.29 8.52
CA TYR A 134 8.00 -8.75 7.15
C TYR A 134 7.11 -9.94 6.78
N PRO A 135 5.77 -9.79 6.77
CA PRO A 135 4.88 -10.87 6.37
C PRO A 135 5.08 -11.25 4.91
N MET A 136 5.00 -12.54 4.62
CA MET A 136 4.93 -13.01 3.23
C MET A 136 3.56 -12.69 2.60
N LEU A 137 2.49 -12.70 3.41
CA LEU A 137 1.18 -12.16 3.04
C LEU A 137 0.74 -11.06 4.00
N GLY A 138 0.97 -9.81 3.59
CA GLY A 138 0.41 -8.63 4.25
C GLY A 138 -1.02 -8.37 3.76
N LEU A 139 -1.96 -8.24 4.69
CA LEU A 139 -3.36 -7.94 4.41
C LEU A 139 -3.77 -6.58 5.00
N ASN A 140 -4.57 -5.84 4.26
CA ASN A 140 -5.23 -4.63 4.73
C ASN A 140 -6.74 -4.88 4.80
N LEU A 141 -7.31 -4.79 6.01
CA LEU A 141 -8.74 -4.80 6.25
C LEU A 141 -9.22 -3.37 6.43
N HIS A 142 -10.11 -2.90 5.57
CA HIS A 142 -10.82 -1.65 5.75
C HIS A 142 -12.31 -1.91 5.96
N VAL A 143 -12.87 -1.45 7.07
CA VAL A 143 -14.29 -1.54 7.38
C VAL A 143 -14.86 -0.14 7.55
N HIS A 144 -15.84 0.21 6.72
CA HIS A 144 -16.58 1.46 6.82
C HIS A 144 -18.08 1.21 6.79
N GLY A 145 -18.82 1.69 7.80
CA GLY A 145 -20.21 1.29 7.93
C GLY A 145 -20.30 -0.21 8.18
N ARG A 146 -21.10 -0.88 7.34
CA ARG A 146 -21.20 -2.33 7.28
C ARG A 146 -20.38 -2.95 6.16
N GLN A 147 -19.65 -2.17 5.36
CA GLN A 147 -18.89 -2.70 4.24
C GLN A 147 -17.45 -2.98 4.66
N MET A 148 -16.99 -4.21 4.43
CA MET A 148 -15.58 -4.56 4.53
C MET A 148 -14.94 -4.75 3.16
N VAL A 149 -13.67 -4.40 3.08
CA VAL A 149 -12.77 -4.72 1.97
C VAL A 149 -11.51 -5.31 2.56
N LEU A 150 -11.20 -6.55 2.21
CA LEU A 150 -9.94 -7.20 2.55
C LEU A 150 -9.07 -7.29 1.30
N SER A 151 -7.86 -6.72 1.37
CA SER A 151 -6.94 -6.60 0.25
C SER A 151 -5.57 -7.17 0.58
N ARG A 152 -4.85 -7.67 -0.43
CA ARG A 152 -3.39 -7.86 -0.33
C ARG A 152 -2.73 -6.49 -0.37
N ASP A 153 -1.82 -6.25 0.55
CA ASP A 153 -1.04 -5.02 0.58
C ASP A 153 0.31 -5.23 -0.10
N SER A 154 0.47 -4.63 -1.27
CA SER A 154 1.70 -4.73 -2.05
C SER A 154 2.82 -3.84 -1.51
N SER A 155 2.49 -2.81 -0.72
CA SER A 155 3.45 -1.90 -0.11
C SER A 155 3.90 -2.39 1.27
N TRP A 156 2.95 -2.95 2.04
CA TRP A 156 3.01 -3.28 3.47
C TRP A 156 3.41 -2.10 4.36
N GLN A 157 4.69 -1.75 4.40
CA GLN A 157 5.11 -0.50 5.03
C GLN A 157 4.64 0.67 4.19
N SER A 158 4.05 1.68 4.84
CA SER A 158 3.55 2.84 4.10
C SER A 158 4.61 3.48 3.22
N LEU A 159 4.20 3.87 2.00
CA LEU A 159 5.08 4.36 0.96
C LEU A 159 5.75 5.68 1.35
N HIS A 160 5.13 6.55 2.17
CA HIS A 160 5.76 7.79 2.64
C HIS A 160 7.12 7.53 3.32
N LYS A 161 7.31 6.35 3.92
CA LYS A 161 8.62 5.93 4.43
C LYS A 161 9.54 5.58 3.25
N ARG A 162 10.20 6.59 2.68
CA ARG A 162 11.13 6.41 1.55
C ARG A 162 12.38 5.66 1.94
N GLY A 163 12.81 5.80 3.20
CA GLY A 163 14.02 5.16 3.73
C GLY A 163 15.24 6.08 3.84
N TYR A 164 15.12 7.37 3.48
CA TYR A 164 16.20 8.35 3.67
C TYR A 164 16.27 8.95 5.08
N ARG A 165 15.26 8.70 5.93
CA ARG A 165 15.17 9.28 7.27
C ARG A 165 15.67 8.29 8.33
N PRO A 166 16.91 8.44 8.84
CA PRO A 166 17.42 7.58 9.91
C PRO A 166 16.84 7.95 11.29
N ILE A 167 16.50 9.23 11.51
CA ILE A 167 16.02 9.76 12.80
C ILE A 167 14.71 10.50 12.56
N GLN A 168 13.65 10.13 13.29
CA GLN A 168 12.40 10.89 13.30
C GLN A 168 12.55 12.09 14.25
N THR A 169 12.47 13.30 13.70
CA THR A 169 12.33 14.52 14.49
C THR A 169 10.92 14.61 15.08
N LYS A 170 10.64 15.60 15.94
CA LYS A 170 9.29 15.79 16.48
C LYS A 170 8.35 16.27 15.37
N ALA A 171 7.35 15.44 15.02
CA ALA A 171 6.29 15.73 14.04
C ALA A 171 6.77 16.18 12.63
N PRO A 172 7.56 15.36 11.91
CA PRO A 172 7.98 15.70 10.56
C PRO A 172 6.79 15.69 9.60
N LEU A 173 6.81 16.60 8.63
CA LEU A 173 5.88 16.56 7.50
C LEU A 173 5.98 15.19 6.81
N ASN A 174 4.83 14.58 6.52
CA ASN A 174 4.74 13.32 5.79
C ASN A 174 5.31 13.51 4.36
N GLU A 175 6.20 12.63 3.94
CA GLU A 175 6.89 12.70 2.65
C GLU A 175 5.91 12.70 1.46
N ALA A 176 4.82 11.92 1.52
CA ALA A 176 3.82 11.90 0.46
C ALA A 176 3.02 13.22 0.40
N LEU A 177 2.81 13.87 1.55
CA LEU A 177 2.18 15.18 1.60
C LEU A 177 3.11 16.27 1.06
N ALA A 178 4.40 16.23 1.40
CA ALA A 178 5.39 17.16 0.88
C ALA A 178 5.49 17.09 -0.65
N ALA A 179 5.58 15.89 -1.21
CA ALA A 179 5.52 15.70 -2.67
C ALA A 179 4.19 16.19 -3.26
N GLY A 180 3.07 15.91 -2.59
CA GLY A 180 1.76 16.40 -2.98
C GLY A 180 1.66 17.92 -3.04
N LEU A 181 2.25 18.64 -2.09
CA LEU A 181 2.29 20.11 -2.09
C LEU A 181 3.06 20.66 -3.30
N LEU A 182 4.23 20.10 -3.59
CA LEU A 182 5.05 20.52 -4.74
C LEU A 182 4.32 20.26 -6.07
N LEU A 183 3.72 19.08 -6.21
CA LEU A 183 2.91 18.73 -7.39
C LEU A 183 1.68 19.63 -7.53
N HIS A 184 1.05 20.01 -6.41
CA HIS A 184 -0.09 20.93 -6.42
C HIS A 184 0.30 22.33 -6.89
N LEU A 185 1.49 22.80 -6.50
CA LEU A 185 2.06 24.07 -6.98
C LEU A 185 2.50 24.02 -8.44
N GLY A 186 2.53 22.83 -9.06
CA GLY A 186 3.04 22.63 -10.40
C GLY A 186 4.56 22.73 -10.51
N TRP A 187 5.28 22.80 -9.39
CA TRP A 187 6.73 22.93 -9.36
C TRP A 187 7.40 21.65 -9.86
N ARG A 188 8.34 21.76 -10.80
CA ARG A 188 9.04 20.60 -11.40
C ARG A 188 10.57 20.69 -11.36
N GLY A 189 11.12 21.60 -10.55
CA GLY A 189 12.57 21.83 -10.49
C GLY A 189 13.09 22.82 -11.53
N ASP A 190 12.18 23.48 -12.24
CA ASP A 190 12.43 24.53 -13.22
C ASP A 190 12.74 25.89 -12.58
N GLU A 191 12.43 26.07 -11.29
CA GLU A 191 12.74 27.26 -10.50
C GLU A 191 13.35 26.93 -9.13
N PRO A 192 14.12 27.84 -8.52
CA PRO A 192 14.67 27.64 -7.18
C PRO A 192 13.58 27.40 -6.12
N LEU A 193 13.72 26.32 -5.35
CA LEU A 193 12.87 26.02 -4.20
C LEU A 193 13.55 26.49 -2.91
N VAL A 194 12.87 27.32 -2.12
CA VAL A 194 13.35 27.82 -0.83
C VAL A 194 12.34 27.51 0.26
N ASP A 195 12.75 26.75 1.28
CA ASP A 195 12.00 26.53 2.52
C ASP A 195 12.76 27.18 3.69
N LEU A 196 12.28 28.36 4.12
CA LEU A 196 12.91 29.15 5.18
C LEU A 196 12.72 28.55 6.59
N MET A 197 11.88 27.53 6.72
CA MET A 197 11.58 26.85 7.99
C MET A 197 11.65 25.33 7.81
N CYS A 198 12.66 24.87 7.07
CA CYS A 198 12.71 23.51 6.52
C CYS A 198 12.76 22.38 7.55
N GLY A 199 13.12 22.67 8.80
CA GLY A 199 13.17 21.69 9.89
C GLY A 199 14.00 20.46 9.50
N SER A 200 13.34 19.32 9.33
CA SER A 200 14.00 18.08 8.90
C SER A 200 14.28 17.97 7.38
N GLY A 201 14.00 19.02 6.62
CA GLY A 201 14.27 19.14 5.19
C GLY A 201 13.32 18.35 4.28
N THR A 202 12.19 17.84 4.77
CA THR A 202 11.31 16.94 3.99
C THR A 202 10.88 17.54 2.65
N LEU A 203 10.45 18.81 2.65
CA LEU A 203 9.99 19.49 1.44
C LEU A 203 11.12 19.64 0.42
N CYS A 204 12.31 20.07 0.87
CA CYS A 204 13.49 20.20 0.01
C CYS A 204 13.97 18.85 -0.56
N ILE A 205 13.93 17.78 0.23
CA ILE A 205 14.33 16.44 -0.21
C ILE A 205 13.37 15.90 -1.27
N GLU A 206 12.05 15.97 -1.02
CA GLU A 206 11.05 15.54 -2.00
C GLU A 206 11.09 16.44 -3.25
N GLY A 207 11.40 17.73 -3.10
CA GLY A 207 11.66 18.65 -4.21
C GLY A 207 12.85 18.21 -5.07
N ALA A 208 14.00 17.97 -4.45
CA ALA A 208 15.18 17.46 -5.17
C ALA A 208 14.87 16.13 -5.88
N TRP A 209 14.12 15.22 -5.25
CA TRP A 209 13.76 13.93 -5.86
C TRP A 209 12.72 14.06 -6.99
N LEU A 210 11.84 15.05 -6.92
CA LEU A 210 10.91 15.36 -8.00
C LEU A 210 11.66 15.94 -9.20
N ALA A 211 12.54 16.92 -8.97
CA ALA A 211 13.34 17.59 -10.01
C ALA A 211 14.32 16.64 -10.73
N LEU A 212 14.91 15.69 -9.99
CA LEU A 212 15.81 14.67 -10.55
C LEU A 212 15.08 13.44 -11.11
N GLU A 213 13.76 13.49 -11.22
CA GLU A 213 12.92 12.35 -11.63
C GLU A 213 13.22 11.04 -10.88
N ARG A 214 13.71 11.17 -9.64
CA ARG A 214 14.11 10.03 -8.82
C ARG A 214 12.88 9.33 -8.26
N ALA A 215 12.72 8.05 -8.56
CA ALA A 215 11.62 7.27 -8.03
C ALA A 215 11.68 7.16 -6.48
N PRO A 216 10.58 7.50 -5.77
CA PRO A 216 10.54 7.57 -4.30
C PRO A 216 10.80 6.21 -3.62
N GLY A 217 10.50 5.10 -4.29
CA GLY A 217 10.68 3.76 -3.76
C GLY A 217 12.09 3.18 -3.93
N LEU A 218 13.01 3.83 -4.66
CA LEU A 218 14.32 3.25 -5.00
C LEU A 218 15.21 2.93 -3.80
N THR A 219 15.08 3.71 -2.72
CA THR A 219 15.82 3.53 -1.47
C THR A 219 15.23 2.45 -0.58
N ARG A 220 14.01 1.99 -0.86
CA ARG A 220 13.37 0.94 -0.07
C ARG A 220 14.00 -0.41 -0.38
N LYS A 221 14.29 -1.18 0.67
CA LYS A 221 14.88 -2.52 0.54
C LYS A 221 13.84 -3.59 0.21
N TRP A 222 12.60 -3.36 0.64
CA TRP A 222 11.54 -4.37 0.56
C TRP A 222 10.15 -3.73 0.39
N PHE A 223 9.29 -4.43 -0.33
CA PHE A 223 7.86 -4.16 -0.47
C PHE A 223 7.05 -5.43 -0.18
N GLY A 224 5.81 -5.25 0.28
CA GLY A 224 4.87 -6.35 0.59
C GLY A 224 4.72 -7.39 -0.52
N PHE A 225 4.70 -6.97 -1.77
CA PHE A 225 4.56 -7.88 -2.91
C PHE A 225 5.70 -8.88 -3.06
N GLN A 226 6.90 -8.61 -2.51
CA GLN A 226 8.04 -9.52 -2.61
C GLN A 226 7.87 -10.78 -1.76
N GLY A 227 6.92 -10.79 -0.81
CA GLY A 227 6.55 -11.96 -0.04
C GLY A 227 5.51 -12.86 -0.72
N TRP A 228 4.85 -12.37 -1.77
CA TRP A 228 3.71 -13.07 -2.35
C TRP A 228 4.13 -14.32 -3.12
N ARG A 229 3.26 -15.34 -3.15
CA ARG A 229 3.51 -16.60 -3.88
C ARG A 229 3.70 -16.38 -5.39
N ASP A 230 2.98 -15.41 -5.94
CA ASP A 230 2.98 -15.02 -7.34
C ASP A 230 3.93 -13.84 -7.63
N TYR A 231 4.96 -13.66 -6.81
CA TYR A 231 5.99 -12.64 -7.00
C TYR A 231 6.89 -12.95 -8.20
N GLU A 232 6.86 -12.05 -9.18
CA GLU A 232 7.69 -12.10 -10.39
C GLU A 232 9.00 -11.31 -10.22
N ALA A 233 10.04 -11.99 -9.73
CA ALA A 233 11.34 -11.36 -9.47
C ALA A 233 12.01 -10.74 -10.72
N GLY A 234 11.86 -11.38 -11.89
CA GLY A 234 12.40 -10.87 -13.16
C GLY A 234 11.74 -9.55 -13.56
N THR A 235 10.41 -9.49 -13.55
CA THR A 235 9.64 -8.27 -13.83
C THR A 235 10.00 -7.14 -12.86
N TRP A 236 10.19 -7.44 -11.57
CA TRP A 236 10.63 -6.44 -10.60
C TRP A 236 12.05 -5.92 -10.85
N ALA A 237 12.98 -6.81 -11.21
CA ALA A 237 14.34 -6.41 -11.52
C ALA A 237 14.38 -5.41 -12.68
N LEU A 238 13.60 -5.66 -13.74
CA LEU A 238 13.44 -4.74 -14.88
C LEU A 238 12.91 -3.37 -14.43
N VAL A 239 11.85 -3.33 -13.62
CA VAL A 239 11.27 -2.07 -13.11
C VAL A 239 12.29 -1.26 -12.30
N ARG A 240 13.15 -1.92 -11.51
CA ARG A 240 14.21 -1.24 -10.76
C ARG A 240 15.34 -0.75 -11.64
N GLU A 241 15.72 -1.52 -12.65
CA GLU A 241 16.75 -1.15 -13.62
C GLU A 241 16.31 0.05 -14.44
N GLU A 242 15.10 0.04 -14.99
CA GLU A 242 14.49 1.17 -15.68
C GLU A 242 14.53 2.45 -14.83
N ALA A 243 14.22 2.35 -13.54
CA ALA A 243 14.25 3.50 -12.64
C ALA A 243 15.65 4.00 -12.29
N ARG A 244 16.68 3.14 -12.33
CA ARG A 244 18.07 3.55 -12.14
C ARG A 244 18.65 4.23 -13.37
N LEU A 245 18.23 3.82 -14.58
CA LEU A 245 18.68 4.40 -15.84
C LEU A 245 18.08 5.79 -16.12
N ARG A 246 16.97 6.14 -15.45
CA ARG A 246 16.35 7.48 -15.53
C ARG A 246 16.99 8.52 -14.61
N MET A 247 17.90 8.11 -13.74
CA MET A 247 18.66 9.01 -12.87
C MET A 247 19.98 9.40 -13.50
#